data_AF-H6MZW5-F1
#
_entry.id   AF-H6MZW5-F1
#
_cell.length_a   1.000
_cell.length_b   1.000
_cell.length_c   1.000
_cell.angle_alpha   90.00
_cell.angle_beta   90.00
_cell.angle_gamma   90.00
#
_symmetry.space_group_name_H-M   'P 1'
#
loop_
_entity.id
_entity.type
_entity.pdbx_description
1 polymer ?
#
loop_
_entity_poly.entity_id
_entity_poly.type
_entity_poly.pdbx_seq_one_letter_code
_entity_poly.pdbx_strand_id
1 'polypeptide(L)'
;MTTSNSRVLAFPTAIPPESAISDPTLDEAEFQRGYDEASDYLASLPRAWAANHATAALAAGEIPQITQSYERGYRAALYGYSRHPRR
;
A
#
# COMPACT_ATOMS: atom_id res chain seq x y z
N MET A 1 32.68 -41.50 -1.51
CA MET A 1 31.34 -40.90 -1.63
C MET A 1 31.51 -39.40 -1.61
N THR A 2 31.47 -38.76 -2.78
CA THR A 2 31.77 -37.35 -3.01
C THR A 2 30.48 -36.55 -2.90
N THR A 3 30.32 -35.79 -1.81
CA THR A 3 29.16 -34.92 -1.61
C THR A 3 29.29 -33.69 -2.50
N SER A 4 28.32 -33.53 -3.39
CA SER A 4 28.28 -32.50 -4.43
C SER A 4 28.05 -31.11 -3.81
N ASN A 5 28.96 -30.17 -4.08
CA ASN A 5 28.86 -28.77 -3.64
C ASN A 5 27.74 -28.06 -4.40
N SER A 6 26.71 -27.62 -3.69
CA SER A 6 25.62 -26.79 -4.21
C SER A 6 26.14 -25.39 -4.56
N ARG A 7 26.44 -25.18 -5.84
CA ARG A 7 26.84 -23.88 -6.40
C ARG A 7 25.62 -22.97 -6.50
N VAL A 8 25.51 -22.01 -5.60
CA VAL A 8 24.57 -20.89 -5.73
C VAL A 8 24.98 -20.07 -6.96
N LEU A 9 24.17 -20.10 -8.01
CA LEU A 9 24.31 -19.19 -9.14
C LEU A 9 23.74 -17.84 -8.71
N ALA A 10 24.62 -16.90 -8.36
CA ALA A 10 24.23 -15.50 -8.19
C ALA A 10 23.62 -14.99 -9.51
N PHE A 11 22.39 -14.46 -9.45
CA PHE A 11 21.75 -13.85 -10.61
C PHE A 11 22.53 -12.60 -11.04
N PRO A 12 23.05 -12.53 -12.29
CA PRO A 12 23.72 -11.35 -12.78
C PRO A 12 22.67 -10.39 -13.34
N THR A 13 22.00 -9.65 -12.44
CA THR A 13 21.13 -8.55 -12.87
C THR A 13 21.34 -7.37 -11.94
N ALA A 14 22.53 -6.76 -12.03
CA ALA A 14 22.71 -5.36 -11.63
C ALA A 14 22.06 -4.47 -12.70
N ILE A 15 20.73 -4.56 -12.82
CA ILE A 15 19.97 -3.43 -13.36
C ILE A 15 19.86 -2.51 -12.15
N PRO A 16 20.55 -1.34 -12.12
CA PRO A 16 20.25 -0.34 -11.11
C PRO A 16 18.75 -0.06 -11.20
N PRO A 17 18.01 0.03 -10.08
CA PRO A 17 16.60 0.37 -10.16
C PRO A 17 16.50 1.61 -11.04
N GLU A 18 15.76 1.50 -12.15
CA GLU A 18 15.41 2.65 -12.98
C GLU A 18 15.01 3.78 -12.04
N SER A 19 15.56 4.98 -12.30
CA SER A 19 15.36 6.19 -11.52
C SER A 19 14.02 6.15 -10.80
N ALA A 20 14.06 6.19 -9.46
CA ALA A 20 12.88 6.10 -8.61
C ALA A 20 11.72 6.81 -9.30
N ILE A 21 10.66 6.08 -9.65
CA ILE A 21 9.52 6.60 -10.40
C ILE A 21 9.00 7.80 -9.62
N SER A 22 9.38 9.00 -10.07
CA SER A 22 9.03 10.25 -9.43
C SER A 22 7.81 10.75 -10.16
N ASP A 23 6.66 10.72 -9.49
CA ASP A 23 5.43 11.32 -9.98
C ASP A 23 5.42 12.80 -9.53
N PRO A 24 5.74 13.77 -10.41
CA PRO A 24 5.78 15.18 -10.04
C PRO A 24 4.38 15.74 -9.69
N THR A 25 3.32 14.98 -9.98
CA THR A 25 1.94 15.34 -9.62
C THR A 25 1.50 14.76 -8.26
N LEU A 26 2.36 13.96 -7.62
CA LEU A 26 2.11 13.39 -6.31
C LEU A 26 2.79 14.23 -5.23
N ASP A 27 1.99 15.00 -4.48
CA ASP A 27 2.44 15.53 -3.20
C ASP A 27 2.56 14.38 -2.20
N GLU A 28 3.80 14.01 -1.86
CA GLU A 28 4.10 12.89 -0.98
C GLU A 28 3.59 13.12 0.45
N ALA A 29 3.61 14.36 0.94
CA ALA A 29 3.14 14.67 2.28
C ALA A 29 1.62 14.55 2.38
N GLU A 30 0.90 15.04 1.36
CA GLU A 30 -0.55 14.88 1.28
C GLU A 30 -0.96 13.42 1.10
N PHE A 31 -0.24 12.66 0.28
CA PHE A 31 -0.44 11.22 0.14
C PHE A 31 -0.25 10.49 1.48
N GLN A 32 0.85 10.76 2.17
CA GLN A 32 1.14 10.13 3.46
C GLN A 32 0.07 10.49 4.50
N ARG A 33 -0.37 11.76 4.56
CA ARG A 33 -1.47 12.17 5.44
C ARG A 33 -2.75 11.38 5.18
N GLY A 34 -3.15 11.23 3.92
CA GLY A 34 -4.34 10.46 3.56
C GLY A 34 -4.23 8.98 3.93
N TYR A 35 -3.04 8.39 3.75
CA TYR A 35 -2.78 7.01 4.13
C TYR A 35 -2.86 6.79 5.64
N ASP A 36 -2.24 7.68 6.42
CA ASP A 36 -2.18 7.57 7.88
C ASP A 36 -3.57 7.77 8.50
N GLU A 37 -4.31 8.81 8.09
CA GLU A 37 -5.67 9.05 8.60
C GLU A 37 -6.63 7.89 8.30
N ALA A 38 -6.56 7.31 7.09
CA ALA A 38 -7.34 6.13 6.75
C ALA A 38 -6.92 4.91 7.59
N SER A 39 -5.62 4.72 7.80
CA SER A 39 -5.09 3.61 8.60
C SER A 39 -5.51 3.72 10.06
N ASP A 40 -5.43 4.92 10.64
CA ASP A 40 -5.86 5.21 12.01
C ASP A 40 -7.37 4.99 12.17
N TYR A 41 -8.16 5.47 11.21
CA TYR A 41 -9.60 5.23 11.20
C TYR A 41 -9.92 3.74 11.17
N LEU A 42 -9.32 2.98 10.25
CA LEU A 42 -9.55 1.53 10.14
C LEU A 42 -9.03 0.76 11.37
N ALA A 43 -7.95 1.21 11.99
CA ALA A 43 -7.42 0.63 13.22
C ALA A 43 -8.33 0.88 14.43
N SER A 44 -9.13 1.95 14.42
CA SER A 44 -10.14 2.22 15.45
C SER A 44 -11.36 1.30 15.39
N LEU A 45 -11.58 0.62 14.25
CA LEU A 45 -12.72 -0.26 14.04
C LEU A 45 -12.43 -1.70 14.50
N PRO A 46 -13.47 -2.45 14.94
CA PRO A 46 -13.37 -3.89 15.05
C PRO A 46 -12.91 -4.49 13.73
N ARG A 47 -11.98 -5.45 13.79
CA ARG A 47 -11.32 -5.98 12.60
C ARG A 47 -12.27 -6.48 11.50
N ALA A 48 -13.34 -7.18 11.87
CA ALA A 48 -14.33 -7.66 10.92
C ALA A 48 -15.06 -6.50 10.21
N TRP A 49 -15.17 -5.35 10.87
CA TRP A 49 -15.82 -4.16 10.34
C TRP A 49 -14.86 -3.32 9.49
N ALA A 50 -13.57 -3.27 9.84
CA ALA A 50 -12.57 -2.54 9.08
C ALA A 50 -12.49 -3.01 7.60
N ALA A 51 -12.47 -4.33 7.37
CA ALA A 51 -12.42 -4.88 6.02
C ALA A 51 -13.72 -4.60 5.22
N ASN A 52 -14.87 -4.71 5.89
CA ASN A 52 -16.16 -4.40 5.28
C ASN A 52 -16.28 -2.91 4.93
N HIS A 53 -15.91 -2.03 5.86
CA HIS A 53 -15.88 -0.59 5.65
C HIS A 53 -14.96 -0.22 4.48
N ALA A 54 -13.73 -0.75 4.46
CA ALA A 54 -12.79 -0.48 3.37
C ALA A 54 -13.36 -0.86 2.00
N THR A 55 -14.05 -2.01 1.91
CA THR A 55 -14.68 -2.47 0.67
C THR A 55 -15.86 -1.57 0.28
N ALA A 56 -16.72 -1.22 1.23
CA ALA A 56 -17.88 -0.36 0.99
C ALA A 56 -17.48 1.06 0.58
N ALA A 57 -16.53 1.67 1.29
CA ALA A 57 -16.05 3.02 1.00
C ALA A 57 -15.41 3.12 -0.40
N LEU A 58 -14.65 2.09 -0.81
CA LEU A 58 -14.10 2.01 -2.16
C LEU A 58 -15.18 1.88 -3.23
N ALA A 59 -16.23 1.08 -2.98
CA ALA A 59 -17.33 0.88 -3.93
C ALA A 59 -18.23 2.12 -4.06
N ALA A 60 -18.51 2.79 -2.95
CA ALA A 60 -19.34 3.99 -2.91
C ALA A 60 -18.59 5.26 -3.34
N GLY A 61 -17.25 5.23 -3.32
CA GLY A 61 -16.43 6.42 -3.53
C GLY A 61 -16.49 7.40 -2.36
N GLU A 62 -16.83 6.92 -1.16
CA GLU A 62 -16.88 7.70 0.09
C GLU A 62 -15.46 7.95 0.62
N ILE A 63 -14.69 8.75 -0.12
CA ILE A 63 -13.31 9.12 0.20
C ILE A 63 -13.26 10.64 0.32
N PRO A 64 -12.64 11.19 1.38
CA PRO A 64 -12.56 12.64 1.53
C PRO A 64 -11.81 13.29 0.36
N GLN A 65 -12.46 14.24 -0.31
CA GLN A 65 -11.93 14.93 -1.48
C GLN A 65 -11.17 16.19 -1.08
N ILE A 66 -10.02 16.02 -0.41
CA ILE A 66 -9.20 17.15 0.09
C ILE A 66 -8.19 17.57 -0.99
N THR A 67 -7.34 16.65 -1.42
CA THR A 67 -6.42 16.80 -2.55
C THR A 67 -6.34 15.48 -3.30
N GLN A 68 -5.94 15.51 -4.57
CA GLN A 68 -5.80 14.27 -5.35
C GLN A 68 -4.77 13.30 -4.72
N SER A 69 -3.67 13.83 -4.18
CA SER A 69 -2.65 13.03 -3.51
C SER A 69 -3.18 12.43 -2.20
N TYR A 70 -3.90 13.21 -1.39
CA TYR A 70 -4.58 12.71 -0.19
C TYR A 70 -5.57 11.58 -0.52
N GLU A 71 -6.43 11.77 -1.52
CA GLU A 71 -7.39 10.74 -1.94
C GLU A 71 -6.70 9.44 -2.36
N ARG A 72 -5.57 9.54 -3.09
CA ARG A 72 -4.77 8.38 -3.50
C ARG A 72 -4.20 7.64 -2.28
N GLY A 73 -3.68 8.38 -1.29
CA GLY A 73 -3.17 7.82 -0.04
C GLY A 73 -4.27 7.11 0.75
N TYR A 74 -5.41 7.77 0.92
CA TYR A 74 -6.59 7.24 1.62
C TYR A 74 -7.09 5.94 0.96
N ARG A 75 -7.21 5.94 -0.37
CA ARG A 75 -7.55 4.74 -1.15
C ARG A 75 -6.55 3.61 -0.96
N ALA A 76 -5.25 3.91 -0.98
CA ALA A 76 -4.21 2.90 -0.83
C ALA A 76 -4.32 2.17 0.52
N ALA A 77 -4.59 2.89 1.61
CA ALA A 77 -4.83 2.29 2.92
C ALA A 77 -6.08 1.38 2.93
N LEU A 78 -7.21 1.84 2.37
CA LEU A 78 -8.43 1.02 2.24
C LEU A 78 -8.16 -0.26 1.43
N TYR A 79 -7.45 -0.15 0.31
CA TYR A 79 -7.08 -1.31 -0.50
C TYR A 79 -6.22 -2.31 0.28
N GLY A 80 -5.27 -1.82 1.08
CA GLY A 80 -4.44 -2.64 1.96
C GLY A 80 -5.28 -3.50 2.91
N TYR A 81 -6.26 -2.90 3.58
CA TYR A 81 -7.17 -3.61 4.49
C TYR A 81 -8.12 -4.58 3.77
N SER A 82 -8.56 -4.25 2.55
CA SER A 82 -9.45 -5.12 1.77
C SER A 82 -8.77 -6.42 1.31
N ARG A 83 -7.47 -6.36 0.98
CA ARG A 83 -6.71 -7.52 0.44
C ARG A 83 -5.92 -8.29 1.49
N HIS A 84 -5.42 -7.60 2.52
CA HIS A 84 -4.57 -8.19 3.54
C HIS A 84 -5.04 -7.78 4.94
N PRO A 85 -6.20 -8.29 5.40
CA PRO A 85 -6.63 -8.02 6.78
C PRO A 85 -5.59 -8.61 7.74
N ARG A 86 -4.77 -7.77 8.37
CA ARG A 86 -3.62 -8.17 9.21
C ARG A 86 -4.07 -9.15 10.30
N ARG A 87 -3.59 -10.41 10.22
CA ARG A 87 -3.84 -11.55 11.15
C ARG A 87 -3.49 -11.24 12.59
#